data_AF-A0A2D5BRU8-F1
#
_entry.id   AF-A0A2D5BRU8-F1
#
_cell.length_a   1.000
_cell.length_b   1.000
_cell.length_c   1.000
_cell.angle_alpha   90.00
_cell.angle_beta   90.00
_cell.angle_gamma   90.00
#
_symmetry.space_group_name_H-M   'P 1'
#
loop_
_entity.id
_entity.type
_entity.pdbx_description
1 polymer ?
#
loop_
_entity_poly.entity_id
_entity_poly.type
_entity_poly.pdbx_seq_one_letter_code
_entity_poly.pdbx_strand_id
1 'polypeptide(L)'
;MKHPSLINARLLLCLLAVVPALPAQGYPTLTEINNELQLAAATFPSICEFVDVNATYGTPPTWDGRHIHAVKISDNVALEEDEPSFFVAATHHGNEIVNPVIALDSVARLTQGYGVDPVITALVDDNEIWIIVNCNPDGYVNGTRHNANPMGTVDLNRNYPFLWGSSCNTGAKGVSPGSEPETQTIMALSLDQRFTKVLDFHSSGRETLYAYRQTCQNHQLTSYLESEAILISQNSGYNGDVRGPSSNG
;
A
#
# COMPACT_ATOMS: atom_id res chain seq x y z
N MET A 1 -23.90 7.81 -11.26
CA MET A 1 -23.32 6.44 -11.23
C MET A 1 -22.25 6.37 -12.30
N LYS A 2 -21.02 6.76 -11.97
CA LYS A 2 -19.86 6.64 -12.87
C LYS A 2 -19.49 5.15 -12.95
N HIS A 3 -19.32 4.61 -14.16
CA HIS A 3 -19.19 3.16 -14.41
C HIS A 3 -17.77 2.65 -14.05
N PRO A 4 -17.60 1.63 -13.20
CA PRO A 4 -16.28 1.14 -12.72
C PRO A 4 -15.34 0.56 -13.79
N SER A 5 -15.84 0.26 -14.98
CA SER A 5 -15.14 -0.60 -15.95
C SER A 5 -14.11 0.09 -16.84
N LEU A 6 -14.02 1.43 -16.82
CA LEU A 6 -13.04 2.20 -17.60
C LEU A 6 -11.93 2.83 -16.73
N ILE A 7 -12.07 2.75 -15.40
CA ILE A 7 -11.19 3.38 -14.39
C ILE A 7 -9.95 2.50 -14.08
N ASN A 8 -10.07 1.18 -14.26
CA ASN A 8 -9.09 0.18 -13.79
C ASN A 8 -7.74 0.13 -14.53
N ALA A 9 -7.67 0.49 -15.82
CA ALA A 9 -6.42 0.43 -16.59
C ALA A 9 -5.55 1.69 -16.45
N ARG A 10 -6.12 2.82 -16.00
CA ARG A 10 -5.45 4.14 -15.99
C ARG A 10 -4.70 4.46 -14.70
N LEU A 11 -5.28 4.11 -13.54
CA LEU A 11 -4.60 4.16 -12.22
C LEU A 11 -3.21 3.51 -12.28
N LEU A 12 -3.13 2.46 -13.09
CA LEU A 12 -2.04 1.52 -13.08
C LEU A 12 -0.91 1.84 -14.07
N LEU A 13 -1.28 2.46 -15.18
CA LEU A 13 -0.34 2.94 -16.18
C LEU A 13 0.44 4.16 -15.63
N CYS A 14 -0.22 5.03 -14.85
CA CYS A 14 0.42 6.23 -14.31
C CYS A 14 1.40 5.96 -13.16
N LEU A 15 1.11 5.00 -12.29
CA LEU A 15 1.95 4.70 -11.12
C LEU A 15 3.30 4.04 -11.47
N LEU A 16 3.46 3.48 -12.68
CA LEU A 16 4.60 2.60 -13.00
C LEU A 16 5.34 2.93 -14.31
N ALA A 17 4.87 3.86 -15.15
CA ALA A 17 5.36 4.01 -16.53
C ALA A 17 6.70 4.77 -16.73
N VAL A 18 7.40 5.22 -15.69
CA VAL A 18 8.75 5.82 -15.85
C VAL A 18 9.66 5.30 -14.73
N VAL A 19 10.94 5.10 -15.01
CA VAL A 19 11.93 4.70 -13.99
C VAL A 19 11.90 5.73 -12.86
N PRO A 20 11.70 5.34 -11.58
CA PRO A 20 11.76 6.28 -10.47
C PRO A 20 13.13 6.97 -10.52
N ALA A 21 13.16 8.29 -10.33
CA ALA A 21 14.42 8.96 -10.09
C ALA A 21 15.00 8.33 -8.82
N LEU A 22 16.11 7.58 -8.96
CA LEU A 22 16.78 7.00 -7.81
C LEU A 22 17.06 8.14 -6.81
N PRO A 23 16.72 7.99 -5.52
CA PRO A 23 16.97 9.02 -4.54
C PRO A 23 18.45 9.41 -4.62
N ALA A 24 18.73 10.71 -4.70
CA ALA A 24 20.07 11.24 -4.95
C ALA A 24 21.11 10.81 -3.88
N GLN A 25 20.66 10.26 -2.76
CA GLN A 25 21.48 10.00 -1.57
C GLN A 25 21.19 8.65 -0.88
N GLY A 26 20.83 7.61 -1.64
CA GLY A 26 20.56 6.27 -1.09
C GLY A 26 19.11 6.10 -0.61
N TYR A 27 18.80 4.99 0.07
CA TYR A 27 17.43 4.71 0.53
C TYR A 27 17.02 5.63 1.69
N PRO A 28 15.79 6.19 1.68
CA PRO A 28 15.38 7.18 2.66
C PRO A 28 15.18 6.56 4.04
N THR A 29 15.58 7.28 5.09
CA THR A 29 15.22 6.94 6.47
C THR A 29 13.72 7.11 6.70
N LEU A 30 13.18 6.52 7.79
CA LEU A 30 11.77 6.72 8.15
C LEU A 30 11.41 8.21 8.35
N THR A 31 12.34 9.00 8.90
CA THR A 31 12.15 10.44 9.08
C THR A 31 12.07 11.16 7.73
N GLU A 32 12.95 10.81 6.78
CA GLU A 32 12.92 11.39 5.43
C GLU A 32 11.65 11.01 4.69
N ILE A 33 11.20 9.76 4.79
CA ILE A 33 9.89 9.32 4.25
C ILE A 33 8.77 10.22 4.78
N ASN A 34 8.66 10.40 6.10
CA ASN A 34 7.60 11.22 6.69
C ASN A 34 7.72 12.70 6.28
N ASN A 35 8.94 13.23 6.20
CA ASN A 35 9.17 14.60 5.75
C ASN A 35 8.74 14.80 4.29
N GLU A 36 8.98 13.83 3.41
CA GLU A 36 8.54 13.90 2.01
C GLU A 36 7.02 13.86 1.88
N LEU A 37 6.34 13.02 2.66
CA LEU A 37 4.88 12.97 2.70
C LEU A 37 4.27 14.29 3.20
N GLN A 38 4.82 14.86 4.27
CA GLN A 38 4.42 16.17 4.77
C GLN A 38 4.69 17.29 3.76
N LEU A 39 5.83 17.23 3.06
CA LEU A 39 6.17 18.20 2.02
C LEU A 39 5.19 18.11 0.84
N ALA A 40 4.80 16.91 0.42
CA ALA A 40 3.82 16.70 -0.63
C ALA A 40 2.46 17.33 -0.25
N ALA A 41 1.96 17.06 0.95
CA ALA A 41 0.72 17.66 1.46
C ALA A 41 0.81 19.20 1.58
N ALA A 42 1.93 19.72 2.05
CA ALA A 42 2.13 21.17 2.17
C ALA A 42 2.25 21.87 0.80
N THR A 43 2.80 21.19 -0.21
CA THR A 43 2.97 21.73 -1.57
C THR A 43 1.68 21.67 -2.38
N PHE A 44 0.88 20.61 -2.17
CA PHE A 44 -0.36 20.36 -2.90
C PHE A 44 -1.58 20.24 -1.98
N PRO A 45 -1.85 21.26 -1.12
CA PRO A 45 -2.83 21.14 -0.03
C PRO A 45 -4.28 21.04 -0.49
N SER A 46 -4.58 21.38 -1.76
CA SER A 46 -5.92 21.20 -2.31
C SER A 46 -6.23 19.74 -2.66
N ILE A 47 -5.19 18.92 -2.86
CA ILE A 47 -5.35 17.54 -3.34
C ILE A 47 -4.65 16.48 -2.50
N CYS A 48 -3.83 16.85 -1.52
CA CYS A 48 -3.01 15.92 -0.76
C CYS A 48 -3.02 16.29 0.73
N GLU A 49 -3.33 15.30 1.56
CA GLU A 49 -3.37 15.44 3.02
C GLU A 49 -2.44 14.41 3.65
N PHE A 50 -1.61 14.86 4.61
CA PHE A 50 -0.80 13.98 5.44
C PHE A 50 -1.59 13.53 6.67
N VAL A 51 -1.72 12.21 6.84
CA VAL A 51 -2.59 11.62 7.87
C VAL A 51 -1.75 10.78 8.83
N ASP A 52 -1.84 11.08 10.11
CA ASP A 52 -1.42 10.16 11.18
C ASP A 52 -2.55 9.16 11.43
N VAL A 53 -2.37 7.94 10.91
CA VAL A 53 -3.42 6.91 10.90
C VAL A 53 -3.68 6.41 12.32
N ASN A 54 -2.64 6.30 13.14
CA ASN A 54 -2.76 5.91 14.53
C ASN A 54 -3.63 6.92 15.31
N ALA A 55 -3.31 8.20 15.20
CA ALA A 55 -4.06 9.26 15.87
C ALA A 55 -5.50 9.36 15.37
N THR A 56 -5.71 9.22 14.05
CA THR A 56 -7.04 9.30 13.41
C THR A 56 -7.99 8.21 13.93
N TYR A 57 -7.49 6.98 14.07
CA TYR A 57 -8.32 5.84 14.47
C TYR A 57 -8.16 5.44 15.95
N GLY A 58 -7.36 6.16 16.73
CA GLY A 58 -7.09 5.85 18.13
C GLY A 58 -6.47 4.46 18.34
N THR A 59 -5.64 4.00 17.39
CA THR A 59 -4.98 2.68 17.46
C THR A 59 -3.63 2.79 18.18
N PRO A 60 -3.16 1.72 18.85
CA PRO A 60 -1.88 1.76 19.55
C PRO A 60 -0.72 2.03 18.58
N PRO A 61 0.32 2.78 19.01
CA PRO A 61 1.54 2.89 18.21
C PRO A 61 2.24 1.53 18.08
N THR A 62 3.23 1.44 17.21
CA THR A 62 4.07 0.26 17.06
C THR A 62 4.77 -0.15 18.38
N TRP A 63 5.41 -1.32 18.41
CA TRP A 63 6.07 -1.82 19.62
C TRP A 63 7.18 -0.89 20.15
N ASP A 64 7.88 -0.18 19.27
CA ASP A 64 8.86 0.85 19.63
C ASP A 64 8.24 2.26 19.76
N GLY A 65 6.92 2.39 19.69
CA GLY A 65 6.20 3.66 19.90
C GLY A 65 6.13 4.58 18.69
N ARG A 66 6.26 4.04 17.47
CA ARG A 66 6.15 4.83 16.22
C ARG A 66 4.72 4.84 15.70
N HIS A 67 4.36 5.90 14.99
CA HIS A 67 3.09 6.00 14.28
C HIS A 67 3.27 5.62 12.81
N ILE A 68 2.22 5.07 12.21
CA ILE A 68 2.06 4.82 10.79
C ILE A 68 1.35 6.03 10.19
N HIS A 69 1.93 6.56 9.11
CA HIS A 69 1.40 7.71 8.39
C HIS A 69 0.97 7.30 6.98
N ALA A 70 -0.02 8.01 6.47
CA ALA A 70 -0.48 7.92 5.10
C ALA A 70 -0.50 9.30 4.44
N VAL A 71 -0.65 9.30 3.12
CA VAL A 71 -1.25 10.44 2.42
C VAL A 71 -2.57 10.03 1.80
N LYS A 72 -3.57 10.91 1.89
CA LYS A 72 -4.82 10.85 1.11
C LYS A 72 -4.68 11.81 -0.06
N ILE A 73 -4.96 11.35 -1.28
CA ILE A 73 -4.91 12.14 -2.51
C ILE A 73 -6.28 12.07 -3.21
N SER A 74 -6.91 13.22 -3.45
CA SER A 74 -8.23 13.38 -4.08
C SER A 74 -8.40 14.85 -4.52
N ASP A 75 -9.22 15.15 -5.54
CA ASP A 75 -9.50 16.53 -5.96
C ASP A 75 -10.19 17.38 -4.87
N ASN A 76 -10.94 16.75 -3.96
CA ASN A 76 -11.56 17.36 -2.80
C ASN A 76 -11.12 16.70 -1.49
N VAL A 77 -9.80 16.66 -1.25
CA VAL A 77 -9.16 15.90 -0.15
C VAL A 77 -9.76 16.11 1.26
N ALA A 78 -10.33 17.28 1.54
CA ALA A 78 -10.93 17.60 2.85
C ALA A 78 -12.37 17.08 3.03
N LEU A 79 -12.98 16.52 1.98
CA LEU A 79 -14.33 16.00 1.98
C LEU A 79 -14.33 14.49 1.79
N GLU A 80 -15.37 13.86 2.29
CA GLU A 80 -15.71 12.47 1.97
C GLU A 80 -16.77 12.51 0.87
N GLU A 81 -16.44 11.96 -0.29
CA GLU A 81 -17.31 11.93 -1.46
C GLU A 81 -17.72 10.49 -1.81
N ASP A 82 -18.77 10.32 -2.62
CA ASP A 82 -19.20 9.00 -3.11
C ASP A 82 -18.29 8.55 -4.27
N GLU A 83 -17.02 8.30 -3.94
CA GLU A 83 -15.96 7.92 -4.86
C GLU A 83 -15.32 6.59 -4.50
N PRO A 84 -14.84 5.81 -5.48
CA PRO A 84 -14.06 4.62 -5.20
C PRO A 84 -12.72 5.00 -4.54
N SER A 85 -12.44 4.38 -3.39
CA SER A 85 -11.17 4.52 -2.69
C SER A 85 -10.19 3.41 -3.08
N PHE A 86 -8.92 3.78 -3.31
CA PHE A 86 -7.81 2.88 -3.60
C PHE A 86 -6.77 2.96 -2.50
N PHE A 87 -6.13 1.83 -2.19
CA PHE A 87 -5.08 1.78 -1.20
C PHE A 87 -3.80 1.20 -1.78
N VAL A 88 -2.71 1.94 -1.62
CA VAL A 88 -1.34 1.46 -1.83
C VAL A 88 -0.69 1.28 -0.47
N ALA A 89 -0.41 0.04 -0.12
CA ALA A 89 0.38 -0.32 1.03
C ALA A 89 1.80 -0.69 0.58
N ALA A 90 2.79 -0.39 1.40
CA ALA A 90 4.16 -0.74 1.13
C ALA A 90 4.91 -1.07 2.43
N THR A 91 5.91 -1.93 2.30
CA THR A 91 6.89 -2.18 3.36
C THR A 91 6.29 -2.85 4.60
N HIS A 92 5.40 -3.84 4.45
CA HIS A 92 5.07 -4.73 5.57
C HIS A 92 6.29 -5.52 6.05
N HIS A 93 7.24 -5.76 5.15
CA HIS A 93 8.55 -6.28 5.49
C HIS A 93 9.58 -5.15 5.51
N GLY A 94 10.13 -4.86 6.70
CA GLY A 94 11.01 -3.72 6.91
C GLY A 94 12.35 -3.78 6.16
N ASN A 95 12.81 -4.97 5.75
CA ASN A 95 14.05 -5.13 4.99
C ASN A 95 13.87 -4.95 3.48
N GLU A 96 12.67 -4.67 2.99
CA GLU A 96 12.36 -4.46 1.57
C GLU A 96 12.51 -2.99 1.18
N ILE A 97 13.75 -2.47 1.31
CA ILE A 97 14.08 -1.04 1.28
C ILE A 97 13.77 -0.30 -0.04
N VAL A 98 13.46 -1.03 -1.12
CA VAL A 98 13.02 -0.42 -2.39
C VAL A 98 11.55 0.00 -2.37
N ASN A 99 10.71 -0.64 -1.54
CA ASN A 99 9.27 -0.38 -1.53
C ASN A 99 8.95 1.07 -1.14
N PRO A 100 9.62 1.69 -0.13
CA PRO A 100 9.40 3.10 0.18
C PRO A 100 9.70 4.04 -0.98
N VAL A 101 10.74 3.76 -1.77
CA VAL A 101 11.13 4.59 -2.93
C VAL A 101 10.04 4.55 -3.99
N ILE A 102 9.48 3.37 -4.28
CA ILE A 102 8.41 3.22 -5.29
C ILE A 102 7.12 3.88 -4.81
N ALA A 103 6.79 3.76 -3.52
CA ALA A 103 5.60 4.40 -2.95
C ALA A 103 5.74 5.94 -2.91
N LEU A 104 6.91 6.48 -2.59
CA LEU A 104 7.16 7.93 -2.66
C LEU A 104 7.11 8.46 -4.10
N ASP A 105 7.66 7.72 -5.06
CA ASP A 105 7.54 8.07 -6.49
C ASP A 105 6.06 8.08 -6.94
N SER A 106 5.25 7.17 -6.42
CA SER A 106 3.80 7.15 -6.65
C SER A 106 3.11 8.42 -6.13
N VAL A 107 3.42 8.85 -4.91
CA VAL A 107 2.93 10.11 -4.33
C VAL A 107 3.35 11.31 -5.19
N ALA A 108 4.63 11.37 -5.57
CA ALA A 108 5.17 12.46 -6.38
C ALA A 108 4.51 12.55 -7.76
N ARG A 109 4.29 11.42 -8.44
CA ARG A 109 3.61 11.38 -9.74
C ARG A 109 2.18 11.87 -9.67
N LEU A 110 1.41 11.36 -8.70
CA LEU A 110 0.01 11.73 -8.55
C LEU A 110 -0.14 13.22 -8.27
N THR A 111 0.67 13.75 -7.35
CA THR A 111 0.60 15.15 -6.95
C THR A 111 1.16 16.11 -8.02
N GLN A 112 2.32 15.82 -8.60
CA GLN A 112 2.94 16.69 -9.62
C GLN A 112 2.31 16.56 -11.00
N GLY A 113 1.70 15.41 -11.30
CA GLY A 113 1.00 15.16 -12.55
C GLY A 113 -0.42 15.73 -12.59
N TYR A 114 -1.01 16.03 -11.44
CA TYR A 114 -2.35 16.61 -11.36
C TYR A 114 -2.41 17.99 -12.02
N GLY A 115 -3.40 18.20 -12.91
CA GLY A 115 -3.52 19.42 -13.72
C GLY A 115 -2.54 19.51 -14.90
N VAL A 116 -1.62 18.55 -15.06
CA VAL A 116 -0.61 18.50 -16.13
C VAL A 116 -0.85 17.32 -17.06
N ASP A 117 -0.91 16.10 -16.50
CA ASP A 117 -1.24 14.89 -17.24
C ASP A 117 -2.76 14.64 -17.14
N PRO A 118 -3.49 14.64 -18.27
CA PRO A 118 -4.93 14.37 -18.28
C PRO A 118 -5.33 13.01 -17.70
N VAL A 119 -4.46 12.00 -17.74
CA VAL A 119 -4.72 10.67 -17.17
C VAL A 119 -4.61 10.71 -15.65
N ILE A 120 -3.58 11.38 -15.11
CA ILE A 120 -3.42 11.56 -13.65
C ILE A 120 -4.49 12.49 -13.10
N THR A 121 -4.83 13.56 -13.83
CA THR A 121 -5.91 14.48 -13.43
C THR A 121 -7.24 13.73 -13.31
N ALA A 122 -7.66 13.01 -14.35
CA ALA A 122 -8.89 12.22 -14.30
C ALA A 122 -8.88 11.14 -13.21
N LEU A 123 -7.68 10.65 -12.86
CA LEU A 123 -7.55 9.66 -11.80
C LEU A 123 -7.77 10.27 -10.41
N VAL A 124 -7.26 11.47 -10.15
CA VAL A 124 -7.46 12.17 -8.86
C VAL A 124 -8.86 12.78 -8.77
N ASP A 125 -9.46 13.18 -9.90
CA ASP A 125 -10.83 13.74 -9.99
C ASP A 125 -11.96 12.71 -9.81
N ASP A 126 -11.66 11.41 -9.94
CA ASP A 126 -12.67 10.34 -9.93
C ASP A 126 -12.45 9.34 -8.78
N ASN A 127 -11.40 9.52 -7.97
CA ASN A 127 -10.99 8.53 -6.98
C ASN A 127 -10.30 9.16 -5.77
N GLU A 128 -10.48 8.51 -4.62
CA GLU A 128 -9.69 8.76 -3.44
C GLU A 128 -8.53 7.75 -3.33
N ILE A 129 -7.30 8.22 -3.18
CA ILE A 129 -6.11 7.37 -3.19
C ILE A 129 -5.36 7.53 -1.87
N TRP A 130 -5.31 6.44 -1.11
CA TRP A 130 -4.54 6.33 0.13
C TRP A 130 -3.22 5.63 -0.11
N ILE A 131 -2.13 6.18 0.42
CA ILE A 131 -0.80 5.58 0.31
C ILE A 131 -0.15 5.54 1.69
N ILE A 132 0.10 4.33 2.20
CA ILE A 132 1.00 4.09 3.33
C ILE A 132 2.33 3.61 2.77
N VAL A 133 3.37 4.44 2.89
CA VAL A 133 4.72 4.12 2.41
C VAL A 133 5.39 3.05 3.29
N ASN A 134 5.07 3.02 4.59
CA ASN A 134 5.70 2.12 5.53
C ASN A 134 4.70 1.53 6.54
N CYS A 135 4.26 0.31 6.25
CA CYS A 135 3.39 -0.48 7.13
C CYS A 135 4.12 -1.12 8.32
N ASN A 136 5.46 -1.13 8.35
CA ASN A 136 6.29 -1.70 9.42
C ASN A 136 7.42 -0.73 9.84
N PRO A 137 7.10 0.43 10.46
CA PRO A 137 8.10 1.43 10.83
C PRO A 137 9.24 0.87 11.68
N ASP A 138 8.94 -0.04 12.61
CA ASP A 138 9.93 -0.63 13.52
C ASP A 138 10.86 -1.59 12.79
N GLY A 139 10.28 -2.51 12.01
CA GLY A 139 11.07 -3.43 11.20
C GLY A 139 11.94 -2.69 10.20
N TYR A 140 11.44 -1.59 9.62
CA TYR A 140 12.21 -0.78 8.67
C TYR A 140 13.43 -0.13 9.31
N VAL A 141 13.26 0.53 10.46
CA VAL A 141 14.36 1.14 11.22
C VAL A 141 15.38 0.09 11.66
N ASN A 142 14.90 -1.10 12.03
CA ASN A 142 15.76 -2.21 12.47
C ASN A 142 16.36 -3.03 11.31
N GLY A 143 15.95 -2.77 10.07
CA GLY A 143 16.38 -3.54 8.89
C GLY A 143 15.91 -5.00 8.90
N THR A 144 14.78 -5.29 9.55
CA THR A 144 14.23 -6.65 9.70
C THR A 144 12.99 -6.87 8.85
N ARG A 145 12.81 -8.10 8.37
CA ARG A 145 11.55 -8.50 7.70
C ARG A 145 10.34 -8.37 8.63
N HIS A 146 10.48 -8.84 9.86
CA HIS A 146 9.40 -8.90 10.83
C HIS A 146 9.28 -7.58 11.61
N ASN A 147 8.19 -7.41 12.37
CA ASN A 147 8.04 -6.29 13.30
C ASN A 147 8.92 -6.44 14.56
N ALA A 148 8.87 -5.47 15.47
CA ALA A 148 9.67 -5.42 16.69
C ALA A 148 8.96 -5.99 17.94
N ASN A 149 8.02 -6.93 17.78
CA ASN A 149 7.33 -7.53 18.92
C ASN A 149 8.32 -8.17 19.91
N PRO A 150 8.37 -7.73 21.19
CA PRO A 150 9.35 -8.20 22.17
C PRO A 150 9.10 -9.65 22.63
N MET A 151 7.89 -10.18 22.40
CA MET A 151 7.52 -11.56 22.75
C MET A 151 7.84 -12.57 21.64
N GLY A 152 8.29 -12.09 20.48
CA GLY A 152 8.61 -12.89 19.31
C GLY A 152 8.17 -12.17 18.03
N THR A 153 9.10 -11.95 17.11
CA THR A 153 8.86 -11.16 15.91
C THR A 153 7.77 -11.76 15.03
N VAL A 154 6.86 -10.94 14.52
CA VAL A 154 5.71 -11.35 13.71
C VAL A 154 5.86 -10.85 12.27
N ASP A 155 5.50 -11.70 11.31
CA ASP A 155 5.38 -11.34 9.89
C ASP A 155 4.01 -10.69 9.72
N LEU A 156 3.99 -9.37 9.49
CA LEU A 156 2.76 -8.59 9.43
C LEU A 156 1.84 -9.08 8.30
N ASN A 157 2.40 -9.57 7.19
CA ASN A 157 1.63 -10.14 6.09
C ASN A 157 1.10 -11.56 6.40
N ARG A 158 1.35 -12.09 7.61
CA ARG A 158 0.72 -13.30 8.16
C ARG A 158 -0.24 -13.00 9.30
N ASN A 159 -0.29 -11.77 9.80
CA ASN A 159 -1.04 -11.44 11.01
C ASN A 159 -2.52 -11.11 10.74
N TYR A 160 -2.90 -10.74 9.51
CA TYR A 160 -4.28 -10.40 9.15
C TYR A 160 -5.30 -11.55 9.41
N PRO A 161 -6.58 -11.23 9.70
CA PRO A 161 -7.63 -12.20 10.02
C PRO A 161 -8.15 -13.01 8.83
N PHE A 162 -7.33 -13.19 7.78
CA PHE A 162 -7.69 -13.99 6.62
C PHE A 162 -7.00 -15.36 6.69
N LEU A 163 -7.81 -16.42 6.79
CA LEU A 163 -7.34 -17.81 6.92
C LEU A 163 -6.28 -18.00 8.02
N TRP A 164 -6.30 -17.15 9.04
CA TRP A 164 -5.37 -17.18 10.15
C TRP A 164 -5.50 -18.50 10.92
N GLY A 165 -4.37 -19.15 11.20
CA GLY A 165 -4.33 -20.47 11.83
C GLY A 165 -4.54 -21.67 10.90
N SER A 166 -4.88 -21.45 9.62
CA SER A 166 -4.99 -22.53 8.63
C SER A 166 -3.63 -22.97 8.08
N SER A 167 -3.62 -24.09 7.33
CA SER A 167 -2.45 -24.53 6.56
C SER A 167 -2.04 -23.58 5.44
N CYS A 168 -2.90 -22.61 5.10
CA CYS A 168 -2.66 -21.59 4.09
C CYS A 168 -1.98 -20.34 4.64
N ASN A 169 -1.89 -20.20 5.97
CA ASN A 169 -1.17 -19.13 6.65
C ASN A 169 -0.01 -19.71 7.49
N THR A 170 1.13 -19.87 6.83
CA THR A 170 2.35 -20.41 7.41
C THR A 170 3.32 -19.31 7.82
N GLY A 171 4.17 -19.56 8.83
CA GLY A 171 5.14 -18.59 9.33
C GLY A 171 4.75 -17.97 10.67
N ALA A 172 5.50 -16.96 11.08
CA ALA A 172 5.34 -16.23 12.35
C ALA A 172 4.13 -15.29 12.28
N LYS A 173 2.94 -15.81 12.58
CA LYS A 173 1.64 -15.13 12.38
C LYS A 173 1.11 -14.37 13.62
N GLY A 174 1.87 -14.33 14.71
CA GLY A 174 1.41 -13.78 15.99
C GLY A 174 0.56 -14.75 16.81
N VAL A 175 0.08 -14.29 17.97
CA VAL A 175 -0.66 -15.10 18.96
C VAL A 175 -2.16 -15.19 18.67
N SER A 176 -2.69 -14.24 17.90
CA SER A 176 -4.09 -14.17 17.44
C SER A 176 -4.15 -13.35 16.15
N PRO A 177 -5.21 -13.47 15.33
CA PRO A 177 -5.34 -12.63 14.14
C PRO A 177 -5.45 -11.15 14.53
N GLY A 178 -4.67 -10.29 13.88
CA GLY A 178 -4.60 -8.86 14.17
C GLY A 178 -3.97 -8.55 15.54
N SER A 179 -3.10 -9.42 16.05
CA SER A 179 -2.43 -9.20 17.33
C SER A 179 -1.46 -8.01 17.33
N GLU A 180 -0.90 -7.65 16.17
CA GLU A 180 0.14 -6.63 16.10
C GLU A 180 -0.45 -5.22 15.96
N PRO A 181 0.09 -4.21 16.67
CA PRO A 181 -0.42 -2.83 16.61
C PRO A 181 -0.37 -2.24 15.20
N GLU A 182 0.67 -2.59 14.41
CA GLU A 182 0.77 -2.18 13.01
C GLU A 182 -0.39 -2.73 12.17
N THR A 183 -0.73 -4.01 12.39
CA THR A 183 -1.83 -4.68 11.68
C THR A 183 -3.18 -4.10 12.09
N GLN A 184 -3.38 -3.79 13.38
CA GLN A 184 -4.59 -3.15 13.88
C GLN A 184 -4.82 -1.78 13.25
N THR A 185 -3.75 -1.00 13.09
CA THR A 185 -3.80 0.34 12.45
C THR A 185 -4.25 0.23 11.00
N ILE A 186 -3.66 -0.67 10.21
CA ILE A 186 -4.01 -0.88 8.80
C ILE A 186 -5.42 -1.44 8.65
N MET A 187 -5.83 -2.34 9.55
CA MET A 187 -7.19 -2.87 9.58
C MET A 187 -8.22 -1.78 9.89
N ALA A 188 -7.95 -0.87 10.84
CA ALA A 188 -8.86 0.22 11.17
C ALA A 188 -9.09 1.13 9.96
N LEU A 189 -8.01 1.56 9.29
CA LEU A 189 -8.10 2.32 8.03
C LEU A 189 -8.90 1.57 6.97
N SER A 190 -8.60 0.28 6.75
CA SER A 190 -9.25 -0.52 5.71
C SER A 190 -10.74 -0.75 5.96
N LEU A 191 -11.14 -0.90 7.22
CA LEU A 191 -12.54 -1.11 7.61
C LEU A 191 -13.38 0.16 7.49
N ASP A 192 -12.77 1.31 7.74
CA ASP A 192 -13.42 2.62 7.63
C ASP A 192 -13.56 3.04 6.16
N GLN A 193 -12.44 3.04 5.43
CA GLN A 193 -12.35 3.53 4.05
C GLN A 193 -12.91 2.55 3.01
N ARG A 194 -13.05 1.26 3.36
CA ARG A 194 -13.66 0.20 2.53
C ARG A 194 -13.16 0.18 1.08
N PHE A 195 -11.83 0.14 0.94
CA PHE A 195 -11.14 0.22 -0.35
C PHE A 195 -11.70 -0.71 -1.42
N THR A 196 -11.91 -0.15 -2.61
CA THR A 196 -12.34 -0.88 -3.81
C THR A 196 -11.22 -1.79 -4.33
N LYS A 197 -9.96 -1.36 -4.21
CA LYS A 197 -8.79 -2.14 -4.60
C LYS A 197 -7.61 -1.79 -3.70
N VAL A 198 -6.82 -2.81 -3.37
CA VAL A 198 -5.58 -2.69 -2.60
C VAL A 198 -4.42 -3.19 -3.47
N LEU A 199 -3.37 -2.39 -3.55
CA LEU A 199 -2.06 -2.78 -4.06
C LEU A 199 -1.11 -2.86 -2.88
N ASP A 200 -0.40 -3.98 -2.75
CA ASP A 200 0.58 -4.18 -1.69
C ASP A 200 1.96 -4.41 -2.31
N PHE A 201 2.88 -3.48 -2.07
CA PHE A 201 4.21 -3.49 -2.66
C PHE A 201 5.19 -4.27 -1.80
N HIS A 202 5.71 -5.33 -2.43
CA HIS A 202 6.72 -6.22 -1.89
C HIS A 202 7.95 -6.33 -2.79
N SER A 203 9.07 -6.75 -2.21
CA SER A 203 10.28 -7.13 -2.96
C SER A 203 11.01 -8.33 -2.34
N SER A 204 11.76 -9.13 -3.09
CA SER A 204 12.01 -9.07 -4.53
C SER A 204 11.27 -10.20 -5.26
N GLY A 205 11.25 -10.14 -6.59
CA GLY A 205 10.68 -11.22 -7.40
C GLY A 205 10.43 -10.82 -8.84
N ARG A 206 10.14 -9.53 -9.11
CA ARG A 206 9.58 -9.07 -10.39
C ARG A 206 8.30 -9.84 -10.72
N GLU A 207 7.35 -9.82 -9.79
CA GLU A 207 6.11 -10.59 -9.90
C GLU A 207 4.91 -9.68 -9.63
N THR A 208 3.77 -10.02 -10.20
CA THR A 208 2.47 -9.48 -9.81
C THR A 208 1.60 -10.60 -9.28
N LEU A 209 1.24 -10.50 -8.00
CA LEU A 209 0.44 -11.50 -7.31
C LEU A 209 -1.03 -11.05 -7.26
N TYR A 210 -1.96 -12.00 -7.37
CA TYR A 210 -3.39 -11.71 -7.27
C TYR A 210 -4.10 -12.67 -6.31
N ALA A 211 -4.99 -12.12 -5.49
CA ALA A 211 -5.77 -12.93 -4.57
C ALA A 211 -6.80 -13.83 -5.31
N TYR A 212 -7.20 -14.97 -4.77
CA TYR A 212 -6.60 -15.69 -3.65
C TYR A 212 -5.73 -16.84 -4.18
N ARG A 213 -4.91 -17.42 -3.30
CA ARG A 213 -4.27 -18.70 -3.61
C ARG A 213 -5.37 -19.74 -3.84
N GLN A 214 -5.55 -20.18 -5.09
CA GLN A 214 -6.70 -21.01 -5.51
C GLN A 214 -6.84 -22.31 -4.70
N THR A 215 -5.72 -22.90 -4.24
CA THR A 215 -5.74 -24.09 -3.37
C THR A 215 -6.22 -23.83 -1.95
N CYS A 216 -6.34 -22.57 -1.55
CA CYS A 216 -6.71 -22.12 -0.21
C CYS A 216 -8.12 -21.53 -0.17
N GLN A 217 -8.46 -20.72 -1.17
CA GLN A 217 -9.78 -20.13 -1.31
C GLN A 217 -10.11 -19.94 -2.80
N ASN A 218 -11.19 -20.57 -3.24
CA ASN A 218 -11.79 -20.27 -4.54
C ASN A 218 -12.76 -19.10 -4.37
N HIS A 219 -12.64 -18.08 -5.20
CA HIS A 219 -13.47 -16.88 -5.13
C HIS A 219 -14.01 -16.49 -6.50
N GLN A 220 -15.23 -15.95 -6.56
CA GLN A 220 -15.89 -15.61 -7.82
C GLN A 220 -15.13 -14.54 -8.64
N LEU A 221 -14.31 -13.72 -7.96
CA LEU A 221 -13.50 -12.68 -8.59
C LEU A 221 -12.10 -13.15 -9.03
N THR A 222 -11.74 -14.43 -8.89
CA THR A 222 -10.38 -14.91 -9.21
C THR A 222 -9.96 -14.57 -10.64
N SER A 223 -10.81 -14.82 -11.64
CA SER A 223 -10.48 -14.49 -13.04
C SER A 223 -10.33 -12.98 -13.28
N TYR A 224 -11.12 -12.16 -12.57
CA TYR A 224 -11.00 -10.71 -12.65
C TYR A 224 -9.67 -10.24 -12.04
N LEU A 225 -9.33 -10.70 -10.84
CA LEU A 225 -8.08 -10.36 -10.16
C LEU A 225 -6.85 -10.80 -10.95
N GLU A 226 -6.91 -11.97 -11.59
CA GLU A 226 -5.86 -12.43 -12.52
C GLU A 226 -5.71 -11.49 -13.72
N SER A 227 -6.83 -11.09 -14.35
CA SER A 227 -6.78 -10.18 -15.49
C SER A 227 -6.20 -8.81 -15.13
N GLU A 228 -6.51 -8.30 -13.94
CA GLU A 228 -5.93 -7.06 -13.42
C GLU A 228 -4.44 -7.21 -13.17
N ALA A 229 -3.98 -8.34 -12.61
CA ALA A 229 -2.56 -8.59 -12.42
C ALA A 229 -1.77 -8.71 -13.72
N ILE A 230 -2.36 -9.28 -14.78
CA ILE A 230 -1.76 -9.29 -16.11
C ILE A 230 -1.58 -7.86 -16.64
N LEU A 231 -2.61 -7.02 -16.51
CA LEU A 231 -2.53 -5.61 -16.89
C LEU A 231 -1.46 -4.87 -16.07
N ILE A 232 -1.35 -5.15 -14.77
CA ILE A 232 -0.27 -4.61 -13.92
C ILE A 232 1.11 -4.99 -14.43
N SER A 233 1.35 -6.28 -14.64
CA SER A 233 2.65 -6.73 -15.11
C SER A 233 3.05 -6.07 -16.44
N GLN A 234 2.14 -6.02 -17.41
CA GLN A 234 2.38 -5.45 -18.74
C GLN A 234 2.63 -3.93 -18.68
N ASN A 235 1.78 -3.21 -17.93
CA ASN A 235 1.83 -1.75 -17.86
C ASN A 235 2.96 -1.22 -16.96
N SER A 236 3.48 -2.06 -16.06
CA SER A 236 4.61 -1.71 -15.21
C SER A 236 5.92 -1.52 -15.98
N GLY A 237 5.99 -1.98 -17.23
CA GLY A 237 7.22 -2.01 -18.03
C GLY A 237 8.24 -3.06 -17.57
N TYR A 238 8.04 -3.71 -16.41
CA TYR A 238 8.93 -4.75 -15.90
C TYR A 238 8.64 -6.14 -16.47
N ASN A 239 7.44 -6.36 -17.01
CA ASN A 239 6.94 -7.65 -17.53
C ASN A 239 7.23 -8.80 -16.56
N GLY A 240 6.78 -8.64 -15.32
CA GLY A 240 6.97 -9.63 -14.25
C GLY A 240 6.09 -10.87 -14.38
N ASP A 241 6.44 -11.94 -13.68
CA ASP A 241 5.62 -13.15 -13.63
C ASP A 241 4.28 -12.88 -12.93
N VAL A 242 3.20 -13.44 -13.45
CA VAL A 242 1.87 -13.33 -12.85
C VAL A 242 1.49 -14.66 -12.22
N ARG A 243 1.22 -14.68 -10.91
CA ARG A 243 0.87 -15.91 -10.18
C ARG A 243 0.01 -15.65 -8.94
N GLY A 244 -0.57 -16.71 -8.38
CA GLY A 244 -1.23 -16.64 -7.07
C GLY A 244 -0.23 -16.38 -5.92
N PRO A 245 -0.71 -15.93 -4.73
CA PRO A 245 0.15 -15.50 -3.63
C PRO A 245 0.86 -16.67 -2.96
N SER A 246 1.99 -16.36 -2.31
CA SER A 246 2.81 -17.35 -1.60
C SER A 246 3.10 -16.91 -0.17
N SER A 247 3.77 -17.77 0.60
CA SER A 247 4.21 -17.41 1.95
C SER A 247 5.47 -16.52 1.97
N ASN A 248 5.96 -16.05 0.82
CA ASN A 248 7.15 -15.20 0.75
C ASN A 248 6.83 -13.74 0.40
N GLY A 249 5.65 -13.49 -0.17
CA GLY A 249 5.09 -12.18 -0.53
C GLY A 249 3.58 -12.31 -0.65
#